data_AF-A0A376KKE8-F1
#
_entry.id   AF-A0A376KKE8-F1
#
_cell.length_a   1.000
_cell.length_b   1.000
_cell.length_c   1.000
_cell.angle_alpha   90.00
_cell.angle_beta   90.00
_cell.angle_gamma   90.00
#
_symmetry.space_group_name_H-M   'P 1'
#
loop_
_entity.id
_entity.type
_entity.pdbx_description
1 polymer ?
#
loop_
_entity_poly.entity_id
_entity_poly.type
_entity_poly.pdbx_seq_one_letter_code
_entity_poly.pdbx_strand_id
1 'polypeptide(L)'
;MTGSQVIDAEEDRHKLVVEYKDALQPADFYHNFKQRGIRSVQLIPHLEFDDRGDLTAASVTAELWGEIFNCPVRVLGAGRYQSYID
;
A
#
# COMPACT_ATOMS: atom_id res chain seq x y z
N MET A 1 15.11 18.34 31.79
CA MET A 1 14.51 16.98 31.74
C MET A 1 13.35 17.05 30.76
N THR A 2 13.64 16.94 29.46
CA THR A 2 12.64 16.94 28.39
C THR A 2 12.28 15.49 28.12
N GLY A 3 11.10 15.07 28.60
CA GLY A 3 10.56 13.76 28.31
C GLY A 3 10.29 13.65 26.82
N SER A 4 11.23 13.01 26.10
CA SER A 4 10.99 12.54 24.75
C SER A 4 9.90 11.49 24.86
N GLN A 5 8.68 11.84 24.44
CA GLN A 5 7.65 10.84 24.23
C GLN A 5 8.09 10.06 22.99
N VAL A 6 8.78 8.95 23.22
CA VAL A 6 8.90 7.89 22.24
C VAL A 6 7.50 7.31 22.13
N ILE A 7 6.73 7.85 21.18
CA ILE A 7 5.49 7.21 20.77
C ILE A 7 5.96 5.92 20.12
N ASP A 8 5.66 4.78 20.75
CA ASP A 8 5.87 3.47 20.15
C ASP A 8 5.03 3.41 18.86
N ALA A 9 5.62 3.85 17.75
CA ALA A 9 5.02 3.86 16.40
C ALA A 9 4.87 2.44 15.82
N GLU A 10 4.93 1.43 16.67
CA GLU A 10 4.93 0.02 16.31
C GLU A 10 3.51 -0.55 16.25
N GLU A 11 2.56 0.00 17.00
CA GLU A 11 1.20 -0.57 17.12
C GLU A 11 0.18 -0.10 16.06
N ASP A 12 0.41 1.02 15.37
CA ASP A 12 -0.53 1.58 14.37
C ASP A 12 -0.08 1.36 12.92
N ARG A 13 0.90 0.46 12.71
CA ARG A 13 1.30 0.07 11.35
C ARG A 13 0.35 -1.01 10.87
N HIS A 14 -0.80 -0.58 10.34
CA HIS A 14 -1.71 -1.47 9.63
C HIS A 14 -0.98 -2.11 8.45
N LYS A 15 -0.68 -3.41 8.55
CA LYS A 15 -0.17 -4.18 7.42
C LYS A 15 -1.34 -4.69 6.61
N LEU A 16 -1.34 -4.42 5.31
CA LEU A 16 -2.38 -4.90 4.42
C LEU A 16 -1.76 -5.61 3.22
N VAL A 17 -2.17 -6.86 3.04
CA VAL A 17 -1.83 -7.64 1.85
C VAL A 17 -2.69 -7.15 0.70
N VAL A 18 -2.06 -6.80 -0.41
CA VAL A 18 -2.71 -6.36 -1.64
C VAL A 18 -2.85 -7.58 -2.53
N GLU A 19 -4.08 -7.96 -2.80
CA GLU A 19 -4.39 -9.04 -3.72
C GLU A 19 -4.41 -8.55 -5.17
N TYR A 20 -4.29 -9.47 -6.13
CA TYR A 20 -4.42 -9.15 -7.55
C TYR A 20 -5.68 -8.32 -7.87
N LYS A 21 -6.83 -8.70 -7.29
CA LYS A 21 -8.11 -7.99 -7.47
C LYS A 21 -8.07 -6.55 -6.95
N ASP A 22 -7.33 -6.28 -5.88
CA ASP A 22 -7.22 -4.95 -5.28
C ASP A 22 -6.34 -4.07 -6.16
N ALA A 23 -5.33 -4.67 -6.79
CA ALA A 23 -4.45 -4.01 -7.75
C ALA A 23 -5.15 -3.63 -9.07
N LEU A 24 -6.24 -4.31 -9.44
CA LEU A 24 -7.05 -3.96 -10.62
C LEU A 24 -7.91 -2.70 -10.41
N GLN A 25 -8.27 -2.38 -9.17
CA GLN A 25 -9.16 -1.26 -8.83
C GLN A 25 -8.56 -0.39 -7.73
N PRO A 26 -7.42 0.27 -7.98
CA PRO A 26 -6.70 1.00 -6.96
C PRO A 26 -7.50 2.15 -6.35
N ALA A 27 -8.43 2.77 -7.09
CA ALA A 27 -9.27 3.85 -6.57
C ALA A 27 -10.21 3.36 -5.43
N ASP A 28 -10.86 2.21 -5.62
CA ASP A 28 -11.75 1.60 -4.63
C ASP A 28 -10.96 1.05 -3.44
N PHE A 29 -9.77 0.50 -3.71
CA PHE A 29 -8.81 0.11 -2.69
C PHE A 29 -8.46 1.28 -1.76
N TYR A 30 -8.12 2.45 -2.32
CA TYR A 30 -7.79 3.63 -1.52
C TYR A 30 -8.99 4.25 -0.79
N HIS A 31 -10.20 4.16 -1.35
CA HIS A 31 -11.41 4.67 -0.72
C HIS A 31 -11.68 4.02 0.64
N ASN A 32 -11.39 2.72 0.77
CA ASN A 32 -11.55 1.98 2.01
C ASN A 32 -10.69 2.50 3.17
N PHE A 33 -9.46 2.97 2.92
CA PHE A 33 -8.61 3.53 3.98
C PHE A 33 -9.14 4.86 4.51
N LYS A 34 -9.66 5.72 3.62
CA LYS A 34 -10.24 7.01 4.01
C LYS A 34 -11.44 6.83 4.93
N GLN A 35 -12.35 5.91 4.59
CA GLN A 35 -13.54 5.64 5.42
C GLN A 35 -13.16 5.10 6.80
N ARG A 36 -12.08 4.33 6.89
CA ARG A 36 -11.59 3.73 8.14
C ARG A 36 -10.69 4.67 8.95
N GLY A 37 -10.38 5.87 8.45
CA GLY A 37 -9.52 6.83 9.12
C GLY A 37 -8.05 6.38 9.25
N ILE A 38 -7.61 5.44 8.41
CA ILE A 38 -6.26 4.86 8.46
C ILE A 38 -5.26 5.91 7.96
N ARG A 39 -4.34 6.30 8.84
CA ARG A 39 -3.34 7.36 8.58
C ARG A 39 -2.02 6.84 8.06
N SER A 40 -1.71 5.58 8.34
CA SER A 40 -0.50 4.89 7.89
C SER A 40 -0.85 3.43 7.61
N VAL A 41 -0.42 2.92 6.46
CA VAL A 41 -0.57 1.52 6.08
C VAL A 41 0.71 1.05 5.40
N GLN A 42 1.19 -0.12 5.79
CA GLN A 42 2.23 -0.82 5.07
C GLN A 42 1.56 -1.81 4.10
N LEU A 43 1.70 -1.54 2.80
CA LEU A 43 1.20 -2.43 1.77
C LEU A 43 2.23 -3.54 1.49
N ILE A 44 1.74 -4.78 1.38
CA ILE A 44 2.55 -5.95 1.06
C ILE A 44 1.91 -6.61 -0.17
N PRO A 45 2.63 -6.76 -1.31
CA PRO A 45 2.05 -7.40 -2.47
C PRO A 45 1.87 -8.90 -2.19
N HIS A 46 0.71 -9.46 -2.56
CA HIS A 46 0.55 -10.89 -2.60
C HIS A 46 1.41 -11.46 -3.74
N LEU A 47 2.32 -12.38 -3.41
CA LEU A 47 3.15 -13.10 -4.36
C LEU A 47 2.93 -14.60 -4.14
N GLU A 48 2.56 -15.29 -5.20
CA GLU A 48 2.35 -16.73 -5.23
C GLU A 48 3.22 -17.31 -6.33
N PHE A 49 3.92 -18.39 -5.99
CA PHE A 49 4.81 -19.09 -6.90
C PHE A 49 4.28 -20.49 -7.14
N ASP A 50 4.33 -20.97 -8.38
CA ASP A 50 4.00 -22.35 -8.70
C ASP A 50 5.13 -23.31 -8.27
N ASP A 51 4.94 -24.62 -8.52
CA ASP A 51 5.92 -25.65 -8.19
C ASP A 51 7.28 -25.49 -8.91
N ARG A 52 7.34 -24.64 -9.95
CA ARG A 52 8.56 -24.32 -10.71
C ARG A 52 9.27 -23.08 -10.16
N GLY A 53 8.62 -22.35 -9.24
CA GLY A 53 9.10 -21.08 -8.72
C GLY A 53 8.74 -19.89 -9.61
N ASP A 54 7.83 -20.05 -10.56
CA ASP A 54 7.35 -18.96 -11.42
C ASP A 54 6.16 -18.26 -10.76
N LEU A 55 6.05 -16.93 -10.93
CA LEU A 55 4.92 -16.17 -10.40
C LEU A 55 3.61 -16.62 -11.04
N THR A 56 2.62 -16.94 -10.22
CA THR A 56 1.28 -17.29 -10.69
C THR A 56 0.49 -16.05 -11.08
N ALA A 57 -0.59 -16.24 -11.85
CA ALA A 57 -1.53 -15.18 -12.20
C ALA A 57 -2.25 -14.55 -10.99
N ALA A 58 -2.20 -15.19 -9.82
CA ALA A 58 -2.75 -14.63 -8.57
C ALA A 58 -1.80 -13.63 -7.90
N SER A 59 -0.55 -13.53 -8.38
CA SER A 59 0.44 -12.59 -7.87
C SER A 59 0.16 -11.16 -8.34
N VAL A 60 0.48 -10.21 -7.49
CA VAL A 60 0.59 -8.81 -7.90
C VAL A 60 1.91 -8.65 -8.66
N THR A 61 1.81 -8.45 -9.97
CA THR A 61 2.97 -8.18 -10.82
C THR A 61 3.56 -6.80 -10.50
N ALA A 62 4.81 -6.57 -10.90
CA ALA A 62 5.47 -5.27 -10.72
C ALA A 62 4.69 -4.12 -11.41
N GLU A 63 4.06 -4.39 -12.55
CA GLU A 63 3.25 -3.41 -13.29
C GLU A 63 1.99 -3.02 -12.50
N LEU A 64 1.24 -4.01 -12.01
CA LEU A 64 0.05 -3.79 -11.17
C LEU A 64 0.41 -3.13 -9.84
N TRP A 65 1.56 -3.48 -9.28
CA TRP A 65 2.11 -2.83 -8.09
C TRP A 65 2.39 -1.34 -8.34
N GLY A 66 2.93 -1.00 -9.51
CA GLY A 66 3.10 0.38 -9.94
C GLY A 66 1.78 1.14 -10.03
N GLU A 67 0.72 0.52 -10.58
CA GLU A 67 -0.61 1.13 -10.69
C GLU A 67 -1.22 1.47 -9.31
N ILE A 68 -0.99 0.61 -8.30
CA ILE A 68 -1.36 0.92 -6.91
C ILE A 68 -0.69 2.20 -6.44
N PHE A 69 0.63 2.36 -6.58
CA PHE A 69 1.32 3.59 -6.11
C PHE A 69 1.11 4.82 -6.99
N ASN A 70 0.74 4.64 -8.26
CA ASN A 70 0.46 5.74 -9.18
C ASN A 70 -0.98 6.29 -9.03
N CYS A 71 -1.92 5.47 -8.57
CA CYS A 71 -3.31 5.88 -8.36
C CYS A 71 -3.57 6.92 -7.24
N PRO A 72 -2.87 6.98 -6.09
CA PRO A 72 -3.15 7.98 -5.05
C PRO A 72 -2.98 9.42 -5.56
N VAL A 73 -2.08 9.64 -6.54
CA VAL A 73 -1.86 10.95 -7.16
C VAL A 73 -3.08 11.43 -7.97
N ARG A 74 -3.89 10.50 -8.51
CA ARG A 74 -5.08 10.85 -9.31
C ARG A 74 -6.35 11.01 -8.47
N VAL A 75 -6.44 10.35 -7.32
CA VAL A 75 -7.60 10.44 -6.41
C VAL A 75 -7.46 11.62 -5.43
N LEU A 76 -6.25 12.14 -5.21
CA LEU A 76 -5.96 13.31 -4.40
C LEU A 76 -5.62 14.50 -5.32
N GLY A 77 -6.64 15.25 -5.74
CA GLY A 77 -6.42 16.51 -6.46
C GLY A 77 -5.39 17.38 -5.74
N ALA A 78 -4.32 17.76 -6.45
CA ALA A 78 -3.34 18.78 -6.10
C ALA A 78 -2.97 18.88 -4.60
N GLY A 79 -2.26 17.88 -4.06
CA GLY A 79 -1.64 17.97 -2.74
C GLY A 79 -0.29 17.26 -2.74
N ARG A 80 0.80 18.02 -2.61
CA ARG A 80 2.19 17.54 -2.66
C ARG A 80 2.40 16.35 -1.72
N TYR A 81 2.68 15.18 -2.28
CA TYR A 81 3.35 14.09 -1.57
C TYR A 81 4.77 13.95 -2.14
N GLN A 82 5.76 14.25 -1.28
CA GLN A 82 7.17 14.07 -1.56
C GLN A 82 7.45 12.56 -1.53
N SER A 83 7.66 11.97 -2.71
CA SER A 83 8.22 10.63 -2.85
C SER A 83 9.64 10.65 -2.29
N TYR A 84 9.86 10.01 -1.14
CA TYR A 84 11.20 9.60 -0.72
C TYR A 84 11.46 8.22 -1.31
N ILE A 85 11.92 8.21 -2.56
CA ILE A 85 12.71 7.10 -3.10
C ILE A 85 14.08 7.75 -3.33
N ASP A 86 15.06 7.33 -2.52
CA ASP A 86 16.49 7.55 -2.77
C ASP A 86 16.96 6.52 -3.80
#